data_AF-A0A842U537-F1
#
_entry.id   AF-A0A842U537-F1
#
_cell.length_a   1.000
_cell.length_b   1.000
_cell.length_c   1.000
_cell.angle_alpha   90.00
_cell.angle_beta   90.00
_cell.angle_gamma   90.00
#
_symmetry.space_group_name_H-M   'P 1'
#
loop_
_entity.id
_entity.type
_entity.pdbx_description
1 polymer ?
#
loop_
_entity_poly.entity_id
_entity_poly.type
_entity_poly.pdbx_seq_one_letter_code
_entity_poly.pdbx_strand_id
1 'polypeptide(L)'
;MLQKKRKDKTINKETYQLTRVAHVADRCVECGNCYNNCPMNLPLSLYFSSLNEKFKEKFDYCPGDSIEDIPFRSGKAISQMELKRT
;
A
#
# COMPACT_ATOMS: atom_id res chain seq x y z
N MET A 1 -15.56 18.89 13.44
CA MET A 1 -15.21 17.97 14.55
C MET A 1 -13.93 17.13 14.30
N LEU A 2 -13.48 16.87 13.06
CA LEU A 2 -12.30 16.03 12.79
C LEU A 2 -10.92 16.72 12.89
N GLN A 3 -10.86 18.06 12.93
CA GLN A 3 -9.59 18.79 12.91
C GLN A 3 -8.94 18.97 14.29
N LYS A 4 -9.68 18.74 15.38
CA LYS A 4 -9.25 19.01 16.78
C LYS A 4 -8.10 18.13 17.29
N LYS A 5 -7.68 17.10 16.53
CA LYS A 5 -6.62 16.14 16.91
C LYS A 5 -5.45 16.08 15.91
N ARG A 6 -5.37 16.99 14.94
CA ARG A 6 -4.17 17.08 14.10
C ARG A 6 -3.08 17.77 14.91
N LYS A 7 -2.23 16.97 15.57
CA LYS A 7 -0.92 17.46 16.05
C LYS A 7 -0.20 18.05 14.83
N ASP A 8 0.32 19.26 14.97
CA ASP A 8 1.20 19.83 13.95
C ASP A 8 2.41 18.90 13.84
N LYS A 9 2.49 18.20 12.72
CA LYS A 9 3.53 17.21 12.45
C LYS A 9 4.22 17.67 11.19
N THR A 10 5.50 17.96 11.30
CA THR A 10 6.37 18.12 10.15
C THR A 10 6.45 16.77 9.43
N ILE A 11 5.69 16.62 8.35
CA ILE A 11 5.72 15.41 7.51
C ILE A 11 6.85 15.58 6.50
N ASN A 12 7.85 14.69 6.56
CA ASN A 12 8.88 14.62 5.54
C ASN A 12 8.24 14.21 4.19
N LYS A 13 8.49 14.99 3.14
CA LYS A 13 7.80 14.83 1.85
C LYS A 13 8.19 13.53 1.15
N GLU A 14 9.46 13.18 1.20
CA GLU A 14 10.01 11.99 0.53
C GLU A 14 9.39 10.72 1.12
N THR A 15 9.44 10.59 2.46
CA THR A 15 8.85 9.46 3.19
C THR A 15 7.34 9.38 3.01
N TYR A 16 6.64 10.51 2.93
CA TYR A 16 5.21 10.52 2.63
C TYR A 16 4.92 9.88 1.26
N GLN A 17 5.63 10.30 0.21
CA GLN A 17 5.41 9.77 -1.13
C GLN A 17 5.77 8.28 -1.22
N LEU A 18 6.89 7.87 -0.63
CA LEU A 18 7.28 6.45 -0.58
C LEU A 18 6.25 5.60 0.16
N THR A 19 5.71 6.10 1.28
CA THR A 19 4.66 5.42 2.03
C THR A 19 3.40 5.27 1.19
N ARG A 20 3.01 6.31 0.45
CA ARG A 20 1.84 6.30 -0.43
C ARG A 20 2.00 5.32 -1.59
N VAL A 21 3.16 5.29 -2.23
CA VAL A 21 3.46 4.34 -3.32
C VAL A 21 3.31 2.91 -2.80
N ALA A 22 3.94 2.60 -1.67
CA ALA A 22 3.88 1.26 -1.11
C ALA A 22 2.47 0.86 -0.62
N HIS A 23 1.67 1.82 -0.13
CA HIS A 23 0.27 1.61 0.25
C HIS A 23 -0.71 1.52 -0.94
N VAL A 24 -0.29 1.86 -2.15
CA VAL A 24 -1.08 1.57 -3.35
C VAL A 24 -0.68 0.22 -3.92
N ALA A 25 0.61 -0.08 -3.93
CA ALA A 25 1.14 -1.38 -4.37
C ALA A 25 0.59 -2.56 -3.56
N ASP A 26 0.39 -2.41 -2.24
CA ASP A 26 -0.11 -3.48 -1.37
C ASP A 26 -1.58 -3.85 -1.60
N ARG A 27 -2.26 -3.15 -2.51
CA ARG A 27 -3.68 -3.36 -2.86
C ARG A 27 -3.92 -3.25 -4.36
N CYS A 28 -2.83 -3.35 -5.13
CA CYS A 28 -2.87 -3.31 -6.58
C CYS A 28 -3.35 -4.65 -7.12
N VAL A 29 -4.47 -4.66 -7.84
CA VAL A 29 -5.01 -5.84 -8.54
C VAL A 29 -4.78 -5.76 -10.06
N GLU A 30 -3.76 -4.99 -10.47
CA GLU A 30 -3.34 -4.83 -11.87
C GLU A 30 -4.42 -4.32 -12.85
N CYS A 31 -5.40 -3.54 -12.37
CA CYS A 31 -6.49 -3.05 -13.20
C CYS A 31 -6.14 -1.97 -14.25
N GLY A 32 -4.91 -1.44 -14.26
CA GLY A 32 -4.46 -0.46 -15.27
C GLY A 32 -4.98 0.98 -15.12
N ASN A 33 -6.01 1.23 -14.31
CA ASN A 33 -6.63 2.56 -14.19
C ASN A 33 -5.67 3.67 -13.75
N CYS A 34 -4.69 3.34 -12.89
CA CYS A 34 -3.70 4.32 -12.46
C CYS A 34 -2.83 4.84 -13.61
N TYR A 35 -2.48 4.00 -14.58
CA TYR A 35 -1.77 4.41 -15.79
C TYR A 35 -2.69 5.20 -16.73
N ASN A 36 -3.88 4.67 -17.03
CA ASN A 36 -4.83 5.26 -17.98
C ASN A 36 -5.28 6.67 -17.60
N ASN A 37 -5.38 6.96 -16.30
CA ASN A 37 -5.84 8.25 -15.78
C ASN A 37 -4.69 9.17 -15.35
N CYS A 38 -3.42 8.80 -15.57
CA CYS A 38 -2.29 9.62 -15.16
C CYS A 38 -2.10 10.82 -16.10
N PRO A 39 -2.28 12.07 -15.63
CA PRO A 39 -2.10 13.24 -16.50
C PRO A 39 -0.64 13.46 -16.94
N MET A 40 0.31 12.82 -16.23
CA MET A 40 1.75 12.91 -16.50
C MET A 40 2.28 11.71 -17.29
N ASN A 41 1.41 10.77 -17.72
CA ASN A 41 1.80 9.55 -18.45
C ASN A 41 2.88 8.71 -17.75
N LEU A 42 2.89 8.68 -16.42
CA LEU A 42 3.81 7.84 -15.66
C LEU A 42 3.39 6.37 -15.72
N PRO A 43 4.33 5.41 -15.79
CA PRO A 43 4.02 3.97 -15.84
C PRO A 43 3.63 3.42 -14.45
N LEU A 44 2.58 3.98 -13.84
CA LEU A 44 2.18 3.69 -12.46
C LEU A 44 1.81 2.23 -12.24
N SER A 45 1.13 1.60 -13.21
CA SER A 45 0.76 0.18 -13.12
C SER A 45 1.99 -0.70 -12.96
N LEU A 46 3.08 -0.42 -13.68
CA LEU A 46 4.35 -1.15 -13.59
C LEU A 46 5.01 -0.97 -12.21
N TYR A 47 5.00 0.24 -11.66
CA TYR A 47 5.57 0.48 -10.33
C TYR A 47 4.84 -0.31 -9.24
N PHE A 48 3.51 -0.34 -9.31
CA PHE A 48 2.70 -1.02 -8.31
C PHE A 48 2.73 -2.54 -8.47
N SER A 49 2.70 -3.08 -9.70
CA SER A 49 2.82 -4.53 -9.92
C SER A 49 4.19 -5.05 -9.50
N SER A 50 5.28 -4.35 -9.85
CA SER A 50 6.63 -4.75 -9.44
C SER A 50 6.80 -4.79 -7.92
N LEU A 51 6.24 -3.82 -7.20
CA LEU A 51 6.24 -3.85 -5.73
C LEU A 51 5.33 -4.96 -5.17
N ASN A 52 4.21 -5.23 -5.84
CA ASN A 52 3.30 -6.30 -5.45
C ASN A 52 3.96 -7.68 -5.53
N GLU A 53 4.70 -7.95 -6.61
CA GLU A 53 5.52 -9.17 -6.74
C GLU A 53 6.49 -9.32 -5.56
N LYS A 54 7.12 -8.23 -5.13
CA LYS A 54 7.99 -8.23 -3.94
C LYS A 54 7.26 -8.49 -2.63
N PHE A 55 6.00 -8.09 -2.52
CA PHE A 55 5.18 -8.43 -1.37
C PHE A 55 4.78 -9.91 -1.37
N LYS A 56 4.43 -10.46 -2.54
CA LYS A 56 4.17 -11.89 -2.69
C LYS A 56 5.40 -12.72 -2.34
N GLU A 57 6.56 -12.39 -2.90
CA GLU A 57 7.83 -13.09 -2.62
C GLU A 57 8.20 -13.09 -1.12
N LYS A 58 7.98 -11.97 -0.44
CA LYS A 58 8.46 -11.77 0.94
C LYS A 58 7.46 -12.15 2.03
N PHE A 59 6.17 -12.00 1.76
CA PHE A 59 5.10 -12.12 2.75
C PHE A 59 4.01 -13.12 2.36
N ASP A 60 4.16 -13.80 1.23
CA ASP A 60 3.14 -14.71 0.65
C ASP A 60 1.76 -14.04 0.59
N TYR A 61 1.77 -12.76 0.21
CA TYR A 61 0.58 -11.91 0.19
C TYR A 61 0.16 -11.59 -1.24
N CYS A 62 -1.11 -11.84 -1.55
CA CYS A 62 -1.75 -11.50 -2.81
C CYS A 62 -2.96 -10.59 -2.55
N PRO A 63 -3.03 -9.39 -3.14
CA PRO A 63 -4.16 -8.50 -2.94
C PRO A 63 -5.41 -9.00 -3.68
N GLY A 64 -6.56 -8.90 -3.02
CA GLY A 64 -7.86 -9.24 -3.63
C GLY A 64 -8.12 -10.73 -3.76
N ASP A 65 -7.42 -11.57 -2.98
CA ASP A 65 -7.61 -13.03 -2.97
C ASP A 65 -8.93 -13.42 -2.27
N SER A 66 -9.28 -12.73 -1.18
CA SER A 66 -10.53 -12.91 -0.45
C SER A 66 -11.24 -11.57 -0.17
N ILE A 67 -12.57 -11.61 -0.07
CA ILE A 67 -13.41 -10.46 0.30
C ILE A 67 -13.28 -10.16 1.80
N GLU A 68 -12.97 -11.17 2.60
CA GLU A 68 -12.80 -11.11 4.04
C GLU A 68 -11.40 -10.62 4.46
N ASP A 69 -10.53 -10.39 3.49
CA ASP A 69 -9.15 -9.93 3.73
C ASP A 69 -9.11 -8.57 4.43
N ILE A 70 -8.22 -8.49 5.41
CA ILE A 70 -7.91 -7.23 6.07
C ILE A 70 -6.82 -6.48 5.30
N PRO A 71 -6.81 -5.13 5.31
CA PRO A 71 -5.75 -4.38 4.65
C PRO A 71 -4.37 -4.78 5.17
N PHE A 72 -3.44 -5.04 4.26
CA PHE A 72 -2.09 -5.56 4.53
C PHE A 72 -1.33 -4.76 5.61
N ARG A 73 -1.51 -3.44 5.66
CA ARG A 73 -0.85 -2.53 6.64
C ARG A 73 -1.76 -2.04 7.76
N SER A 74 -2.91 -2.69 7.97
CA SER A 74 -3.76 -2.39 9.12
C SER A 74 -3.04 -2.77 10.42
N GLY A 75 -3.36 -2.12 11.53
CA GLY A 75 -2.78 -2.47 12.83
C GLY A 75 -3.01 -3.96 13.18
N LYS A 76 -4.16 -4.51 12.80
CA LYS A 76 -4.49 -5.93 12.97
C LYS A 76 -3.58 -6.84 12.13
N ALA A 77 -3.34 -6.50 10.87
CA ALA A 77 -2.46 -7.27 9.99
C ALA A 77 -1.01 -7.27 10.48
N ILE A 78 -0.51 -6.10 10.91
CA ILE A 78 0.84 -5.97 11.47
C ILE A 78 0.99 -6.85 12.72
N SER A 79 0.02 -6.83 13.65
CA SER A 79 0.06 -7.69 14.83
C SER A 79 0.09 -9.19 14.49
N GLN A 80 -0.65 -9.61 13.46
CA GLN A 80 -0.66 -11.01 13.02
C GLN A 80 0.66 -11.44 12.36
N MET A 81 1.30 -10.55 11.59
CA MET A 81 2.60 -10.84 10.95
C MET A 81 3.72 -10.95 11.98
N GLU A 82 3.74 -10.06 12.98
CA GLU A 82 4.73 -10.12 14.07
C GLU A 82 4.59 -11.42 14.90
N LEU A 83 3.36 -11.87 15.16
CA LEU A 83 3.08 -13.13 15.85
C LEU A 83 3.52 -14.38 15.08
N LYS A 84 3.48 -14.35 13.74
CA LYS A 84 3.96 -15.46 12.88
C LYS A 84 5.49 -15.55 12.82
N ARG A 85 6.21 -14.53 13.29
CA ARG A 85 7.68 -14.44 13.25
C ARG A 85 8.35 -14.91 14.54
N THR A 86 7.59 -15.06 15.62
CA THR A 86 7.93 -15.76 16.88
C THR A 86 7.58 -17.23 16.79
#